data_AF-P00870-F1
#
_entry.id   AF-P00870-F1
#
_cell.length_a   1.000
_cell.length_b   1.000
_cell.length_c   1.000
_cell.angle_alpha   90.00
_cell.angle_beta   90.00
_cell.angle_gamma   90.00
#
_symmetry.space_group_name_H-M   'P 1'
#
loop_
_entity.id
_entity.type
_entity.pdbx_description
1 polymer ?
#
loop_
_entity_poly.entity_id
_entity_poly.type
_entity_poly.pdbx_seq_one_letter_code
_entity_poly.pdbx_strand_id
1 'polypeptide(L)'
;MQVWPPLGLKKFETLSYLPPLTTEQLLAEVNYLLVKGWIPPLEFEVKDGFVYREHDKSPGYYDGRYWTMWKLPMFGGTDPAQVVNEVEEVKKAPPDAFVRFIGFNDKREVQCISFIAYKPAGY
;
A
#
# COMPACT_ATOMS: atom_id res chain seq x y z
N MET A 1 -7.59 25.76 21.35
CA MET A 1 -8.28 24.79 20.47
C MET A 1 -7.57 24.82 19.13
N GLN A 2 -7.10 23.68 18.63
CA GLN A 2 -6.56 23.58 17.27
C GLN A 2 -7.68 23.15 16.32
N VAL A 3 -7.64 23.61 15.07
CA VAL A 3 -8.61 23.24 14.03
C VAL A 3 -7.93 22.24 13.10
N TRP A 4 -8.59 21.11 12.81
CA TRP A 4 -8.09 20.13 11.86
C TRP A 4 -8.09 20.70 10.44
N PRO A 5 -6.96 20.70 9.71
CA PRO A 5 -6.91 21.28 8.38
C PRO A 5 -7.83 20.56 7.37
N PRO A 6 -8.64 21.29 6.57
CA PRO A 6 -9.49 20.66 5.56
C PRO A 6 -8.77 20.38 4.23
N LEU A 7 -7.57 20.93 4.02
CA LEU A 7 -6.81 20.86 2.76
C LEU A 7 -5.44 20.20 3.00
N GLY A 8 -4.94 19.50 1.98
CA GLY A 8 -3.62 18.85 2.03
C GLY A 8 -3.50 17.66 2.99
N LEU A 9 -4.63 17.13 3.49
CA LEU A 9 -4.65 16.04 4.48
C LEU A 9 -5.33 14.76 3.97
N LYS A 10 -5.14 14.41 2.70
CA LYS A 10 -5.64 13.13 2.20
C LYS A 10 -4.92 11.96 2.87
N LYS A 11 -5.58 10.81 2.93
CA LYS A 11 -5.20 9.64 3.72
C LYS A 11 -5.22 8.36 2.90
N PHE A 12 -4.51 7.34 3.39
CA PHE A 12 -4.25 6.06 2.71
C PHE A 12 -4.59 4.88 3.62
N GLU A 13 -5.75 4.94 4.27
CA GLU A 13 -6.20 3.89 5.19
C GLU A 13 -5.20 3.65 6.34
N THR A 14 -4.99 2.38 6.71
CA THR A 14 -4.21 1.96 7.88
C THR A 14 -2.81 2.58 7.91
N LEU A 15 -2.38 3.02 9.09
CA LEU A 15 -1.12 3.72 9.39
C LEU A 15 -1.00 5.17 8.86
N SER A 16 -1.85 5.64 7.95
CA SER A 16 -1.68 6.96 7.30
C SER A 16 -1.97 8.21 8.17
N TYR A 17 -2.38 8.00 9.43
CA TYR A 17 -2.52 9.06 10.44
C TYR A 17 -1.30 9.17 11.37
N LEU A 18 -0.39 8.21 11.31
CA LEU A 18 0.87 8.23 12.04
C LEU A 18 1.91 9.08 11.30
N PRO A 19 3.02 9.47 11.95
CA PRO A 19 4.20 9.96 11.26
C PRO A 19 4.65 8.97 10.16
N PRO A 20 5.27 9.44 9.07
CA PRO A 20 5.81 8.57 8.02
C PRO A 20 6.73 7.50 8.61
N LEU A 21 6.55 6.26 8.18
CA LEU A 21 7.36 5.14 8.66
C LEU A 21 8.82 5.32 8.23
N THR A 22 9.75 5.05 9.14
CA THR A 22 11.16 4.88 8.78
C THR A 22 11.36 3.55 8.05
N THR A 23 12.52 3.36 7.41
CA THR A 23 12.87 2.08 6.76
C THR A 23 12.82 0.91 7.76
N GLU A 24 13.25 1.13 9.00
CA GLU A 24 13.22 0.11 10.07
C GLU A 24 11.78 -0.25 10.46
N GLN A 25 10.89 0.74 10.53
CA GLN A 25 9.48 0.49 10.82
C GLN A 25 8.80 -0.22 9.65
N LEU A 26 9.11 0.16 8.41
CA LEU A 26 8.63 -0.52 7.21
C LEU A 26 9.04 -2.00 7.21
N LEU A 27 10.30 -2.29 7.53
CA LEU A 27 10.81 -3.65 7.70
C LEU A 27 10.08 -4.41 8.82
N ALA A 28 9.73 -3.74 9.91
CA ALA A 28 8.99 -4.35 11.02
C ALA A 28 7.57 -4.78 10.60
N GLU A 29 6.84 -3.95 9.83
CA GLU A 29 5.51 -4.29 9.32
C GLU A 29 5.56 -5.44 8.32
N VAL A 30 6.57 -5.46 7.44
CA VAL A 30 6.82 -6.57 6.51
C VAL A 30 7.16 -7.85 7.30
N ASN A 31 8.01 -7.76 8.31
CA ASN A 31 8.34 -8.90 9.16
C ASN A 31 7.10 -9.44 9.89
N TYR A 32 6.21 -8.57 10.36
CA TYR A 32 4.93 -8.99 10.95
C TYR A 32 4.09 -9.81 9.97
N LEU A 33 3.94 -9.34 8.72
CA LEU A 33 3.25 -10.06 7.65
C LEU A 33 3.85 -11.46 7.45
N LEU A 34 5.18 -11.56 7.34
CA LEU A 34 5.88 -12.83 7.09
C LEU A 34 5.77 -13.80 8.27
N VAL A 35 5.88 -13.31 9.51
CA VAL A 35 5.69 -14.13 10.73
C VAL A 35 4.27 -14.69 10.83
N LYS A 36 3.27 -13.97 10.29
CA LYS A 36 1.89 -14.48 10.20
C LYS A 36 1.67 -15.49 9.08
N GLY A 37 2.69 -15.78 8.27
CA GLY A 37 2.59 -16.67 7.11
C GLY A 37 1.73 -16.09 5.98
N TRP A 38 1.56 -14.77 5.93
CA TRP A 38 0.83 -14.11 4.85
C TRP A 38 1.75 -13.88 3.66
N ILE A 39 1.16 -13.76 2.48
CA ILE A 39 1.90 -13.64 1.22
C ILE A 39 1.89 -12.18 0.78
N PRO A 40 3.06 -11.52 0.65
CA PRO A 40 3.13 -10.13 0.23
C PRO A 40 3.19 -10.03 -1.31
N PRO A 41 2.29 -9.27 -1.94
CA PRO A 41 2.61 -8.56 -3.18
C PRO A 41 2.78 -7.05 -2.91
N LEU A 42 3.26 -6.37 -3.94
CA LEU A 42 3.23 -4.92 -4.04
C LEU A 42 2.21 -4.48 -5.07
N GLU A 43 1.59 -3.33 -4.83
CA GLU A 43 0.70 -2.68 -5.79
C GLU A 43 1.08 -1.22 -5.92
N PHE A 44 0.95 -0.68 -7.13
CA PHE A 44 1.26 0.70 -7.44
C PHE A 44 0.17 1.35 -8.30
N GLU A 45 0.03 2.67 -8.17
CA GLU A 45 -0.92 3.45 -8.96
C GLU A 45 -0.28 4.77 -9.39
N VAL A 46 -0.47 5.13 -10.66
CA VAL A 46 0.12 6.31 -11.27
C VAL A 46 -0.96 7.38 -11.39
N LYS A 47 -0.69 8.58 -10.90
CA LYS A 47 -1.61 9.75 -10.88
C LYS A 47 -2.74 9.66 -9.85
N ASP A 48 -3.57 8.61 -9.85
CA ASP A 48 -4.86 8.62 -9.13
C ASP A 48 -4.92 7.65 -7.94
N GLY A 49 -4.21 7.98 -6.85
CA GLY A 49 -4.13 7.16 -5.64
C GLY A 49 -5.40 7.10 -4.76
N PHE A 50 -6.58 7.48 -5.27
CA PHE A 50 -7.82 7.56 -4.49
C PHE A 50 -9.01 6.96 -5.20
N VAL A 51 -9.97 6.49 -4.40
CA VAL A 51 -11.28 6.07 -4.89
C VAL A 51 -12.07 7.23 -5.49
N TYR A 52 -12.80 6.94 -6.57
CA TYR A 52 -13.72 7.87 -7.25
C TYR A 52 -14.94 7.09 -7.77
N ARG A 53 -15.85 7.78 -8.48
CA ARG A 53 -17.04 7.16 -9.08
C ARG A 53 -17.29 7.75 -10.46
N GLU A 54 -16.92 7.00 -11.49
CA GLU A 54 -17.10 7.35 -12.90
C GLU A 54 -18.10 6.40 -13.57
N HIS A 55 -17.94 5.09 -13.37
CA HIS A 55 -18.62 4.09 -14.20
C HIS A 55 -19.96 3.62 -13.65
N ASP A 56 -20.19 3.71 -12.33
CA ASP A 56 -21.46 3.32 -11.70
C ASP A 56 -21.67 4.05 -10.34
N LYS A 57 -22.91 4.10 -9.86
CA LYS A 57 -23.30 4.75 -8.59
C LYS A 57 -24.11 3.88 -7.63
N SER A 58 -24.26 2.59 -7.90
CA SER A 58 -24.93 1.60 -7.06
C SER A 58 -24.22 1.34 -5.73
N PRO A 59 -24.91 0.77 -4.71
CA PRO A 59 -24.31 0.47 -3.42
C PRO A 59 -23.10 -0.46 -3.54
N GLY A 60 -21.96 -0.08 -2.95
CA GLY A 60 -20.73 -0.88 -2.94
C GLY A 60 -19.82 -0.72 -4.16
N TYR A 61 -20.23 0.04 -5.17
CA TYR A 61 -19.40 0.32 -6.35
C TYR A 61 -18.57 1.60 -6.19
N TYR A 62 -17.25 1.44 -6.34
CA TYR A 62 -16.26 2.51 -6.40
C TYR A 62 -15.16 2.17 -7.41
N ASP A 63 -14.74 3.16 -8.16
CA ASP A 63 -13.56 3.11 -9.03
C ASP A 63 -12.30 3.42 -8.23
N GLY A 64 -11.12 3.10 -8.77
CA GLY A 64 -9.83 3.38 -8.11
C GLY A 64 -9.48 2.50 -6.91
N ARG A 65 -10.25 1.42 -6.65
CA ARG A 65 -9.95 0.44 -5.58
C ARG A 65 -8.79 -0.50 -5.96
N TYR A 66 -8.78 -0.94 -7.21
CA TYR A 66 -7.72 -1.76 -7.76
C TYR A 66 -6.56 -0.86 -8.19
N TRP A 67 -5.36 -1.23 -7.74
CA TRP A 67 -4.10 -0.68 -8.21
C TRP A 67 -3.42 -1.74 -9.07
N THR A 68 -2.40 -1.33 -9.83
CA THR A 68 -1.66 -2.26 -10.68
C THR A 68 -0.72 -3.10 -9.83
N MET A 69 -0.74 -4.43 -10.00
CA MET A 69 0.16 -5.33 -9.30
C MET A 69 1.60 -5.15 -9.80
N TRP A 70 2.54 -5.06 -8.87
CA TRP A 70 3.96 -5.15 -9.18
C TRP A 70 4.40 -6.61 -9.18
N LYS A 71 4.86 -7.09 -10.34
CA LYS A 71 5.28 -8.49 -10.55
C LYS A 71 4.17 -9.47 -10.12
N LEU A 72 4.45 -10.33 -9.14
CA LEU A 72 3.56 -11.35 -8.60
C LEU A 72 3.69 -11.40 -7.07
N PRO A 73 2.72 -11.99 -6.35
CA PRO A 73 2.88 -12.24 -4.91
C PRO A 73 4.13 -13.08 -4.64
N MET A 74 4.90 -12.71 -3.62
CA MET A 74 6.19 -13.31 -3.26
C MET A 74 5.97 -14.59 -2.46
N PHE A 75 5.41 -15.61 -3.11
CA PHE A 75 5.15 -16.92 -2.52
C PHE A 75 6.43 -17.55 -1.98
N GLY A 76 6.39 -18.01 -0.72
CA GLY A 76 7.55 -18.60 -0.05
C GLY A 76 8.64 -17.60 0.36
N GLY A 77 8.39 -16.29 0.21
CA GLY A 77 9.30 -15.27 0.72
C GLY A 77 9.41 -15.32 2.24
N THR A 78 10.63 -15.33 2.76
CA THR A 78 10.91 -15.36 4.21
C THR A 78 11.81 -14.22 4.67
N ASP A 79 12.34 -13.43 3.73
CA ASP A 79 13.25 -12.34 4.02
C ASP A 79 12.56 -10.98 3.83
N PRO A 80 12.30 -10.21 4.91
CA PRO A 80 11.75 -8.86 4.82
C PRO A 80 12.56 -7.93 3.91
N ALA A 81 13.88 -8.11 3.82
CA ALA A 81 14.73 -7.26 3.00
C ALA A 81 14.44 -7.43 1.50
N GLN A 82 14.13 -8.65 1.04
CA GLN A 82 13.71 -8.88 -0.35
C GLN A 82 12.44 -8.09 -0.69
N VAL A 83 11.47 -8.09 0.22
CA VAL A 83 10.18 -7.43 0.05
C VAL A 83 10.36 -5.89 0.02
N VAL A 84 11.21 -5.32 0.88
CA VAL A 84 11.54 -3.89 0.88
C VAL A 84 12.37 -3.49 -0.35
N ASN A 85 13.29 -4.34 -0.82
CA ASN A 85 14.04 -4.08 -2.05
C ASN A 85 13.11 -3.95 -3.27
N GLU A 86 12.04 -4.74 -3.33
CA GLU A 86 11.05 -4.59 -4.41
C GLU A 86 10.33 -3.24 -4.39
N VAL A 87 10.13 -2.62 -3.20
CA VAL A 87 9.62 -1.24 -3.12
C VAL A 87 10.59 -0.24 -3.74
N GLU A 88 11.90 -0.40 -3.50
CA GLU A 88 12.93 0.45 -4.11
C GLU A 88 12.98 0.28 -5.63
N GLU A 89 12.73 -0.93 -6.15
CA GLU A 89 12.64 -1.16 -7.59
C GLU A 89 11.36 -0.54 -8.19
N VAL A 90 10.22 -0.64 -7.51
CA VAL A 90 8.97 0.00 -7.98
C VAL A 90 9.16 1.51 -8.06
N LYS A 91 9.75 2.15 -7.04
CA LYS A 91 9.97 3.61 -7.02
C LYS A 91 10.76 4.12 -8.24
N LYS A 92 11.62 3.29 -8.83
CA LYS A 92 12.46 3.67 -9.98
C LYS A 92 11.72 3.59 -11.31
N ALA A 93 10.68 2.76 -11.43
CA ALA A 93 10.01 2.52 -12.70
C ALA A 93 8.99 3.63 -13.04
N PRO A 94 7.94 3.90 -12.22
CA PRO A 94 7.11 5.08 -12.33
C PRO A 94 7.38 6.05 -11.16
N PRO A 95 8.16 7.14 -11.36
CA PRO A 95 8.56 8.02 -10.27
C PRO A 95 7.37 8.72 -9.58
N ASP A 96 6.24 8.83 -10.27
CA ASP A 96 5.02 9.49 -9.79
C ASP A 96 3.99 8.50 -9.25
N ALA A 97 4.39 7.27 -8.91
CA ALA A 97 3.49 6.26 -8.40
C ALA A 97 3.34 6.30 -6.87
N PHE A 98 2.12 6.04 -6.40
CA PHE A 98 1.90 5.53 -5.05
C PHE A 98 2.28 4.06 -5.02
N VAL A 99 2.86 3.58 -3.91
CA VAL A 99 3.16 2.17 -3.72
C VAL A 99 2.63 1.73 -2.36
N ARG A 100 1.86 0.65 -2.34
CA ARG A 100 1.35 0.05 -1.10
C ARG A 100 1.81 -1.39 -0.94
N PHE A 101 2.00 -1.77 0.31
CA PHE A 101 2.09 -3.17 0.71
C PHE A 101 0.70 -3.70 1.00
N ILE A 102 0.46 -4.95 0.59
CA ILE A 102 -0.67 -5.75 1.05
C ILE A 102 -0.16 -7.14 1.47
N GLY A 103 -0.97 -7.88 2.21
CA GLY A 103 -0.62 -9.26 2.60
C GLY A 103 -1.83 -10.16 2.63
N PHE A 104 -1.78 -11.23 1.84
CA PHE A 104 -2.86 -12.20 1.72
C PHE A 104 -2.75 -13.33 2.73
N ASN A 105 -3.86 -13.64 3.38
CA ASN A 105 -4.06 -14.90 4.07
C ASN A 105 -4.78 -15.87 3.12
N ASP A 106 -4.05 -16.85 2.58
CA ASP A 106 -4.56 -17.84 1.63
C ASP A 106 -5.66 -18.72 2.24
N LYS A 107 -5.61 -19.00 3.55
CA LYS A 107 -6.62 -19.82 4.23
C LYS A 107 -7.96 -19.13 4.38
N ARG A 108 -7.96 -17.80 4.46
CA ARG A 108 -9.17 -16.98 4.63
C ARG A 108 -9.60 -16.24 3.38
N GLU A 109 -8.74 -16.21 2.35
CA GLU A 109 -8.92 -15.46 1.11
C GLU A 109 -9.17 -13.95 1.36
N VAL A 110 -8.39 -13.36 2.28
CA VAL A 110 -8.53 -11.95 2.69
C VAL A 110 -7.16 -11.27 2.77
N GLN A 111 -7.10 -10.01 2.33
CA GLN A 111 -5.99 -9.10 2.63
C GLN A 111 -6.03 -8.76 4.12
N CYS A 112 -5.06 -9.27 4.88
CA CYS A 112 -4.99 -9.08 6.33
C CYS A 112 -4.14 -7.87 6.74
N ILE A 113 -3.46 -7.25 5.78
CA ILE A 113 -2.69 -6.02 5.95
C ILE A 113 -2.70 -5.25 4.62
N SER A 114 -2.80 -3.92 4.70
CA SER A 114 -2.70 -3.00 3.58
C SER A 114 -2.25 -1.64 4.12
N PHE A 115 -1.10 -1.13 3.68
CA PHE A 115 -0.60 0.19 4.08
C PHE A 115 0.30 0.81 3.01
N ILE A 116 0.37 2.14 2.99
CA ILE A 116 1.19 2.87 2.03
C ILE A 116 2.69 2.74 2.36
N ALA A 117 3.49 2.38 1.36
CA ALA A 117 4.95 2.21 1.47
C ALA A 117 5.72 3.38 0.84
N TYR A 118 5.14 4.02 -0.17
CA TYR A 118 5.71 5.19 -0.84
C TYR A 118 4.62 6.12 -1.39
N LYS A 119 4.93 7.42 -1.38
CA LYS A 119 4.14 8.47 -2.00
C LYS A 119 5.07 9.31 -2.89
N PRO A 120 4.61 9.74 -4.08
CA PRO A 120 5.38 10.61 -4.94
C PRO A 120 5.59 11.99 -4.29
N ALA A 121 6.63 12.71 -4.74
CA ALA A 121 6.94 14.04 -4.23
C ALA A 121 5.81 15.03 -4.51
N GLY A 122 5.54 15.93 -3.56
CA GLY A 122 4.47 16.94 -3.68
C GLY A 122 3.08 16.45 -3.29
N TYR A 123 2.97 15.21 -2.80
CA TYR A 123 1.74 14.66 -2.25
C TYR A 123 1.68 14.65 -0.71
#